data_AF-A0A6P7IT60-F1
#
_entry.id   AF-A0A6P7IT60-F1
#
_cell.length_a   1.000
_cell.length_b   1.000
_cell.length_c   1.000
_cell.angle_alpha   90.00
_cell.angle_beta   90.00
_cell.angle_gamma   90.00
#
_symmetry.space_group_name_H-M   'P 1'
#
loop_
_entity.id
_entity.type
_entity.pdbx_description
1 polymer ?
#
loop_
_entity_poly.entity_id
_entity_poly.type
_entity_poly.pdbx_seq_one_letter_code
_entity_poly.pdbx_strand_id
1 'polypeptide(L)'
;MRRRSSSNANRRSSTIRRRSEKLRFDEFGFAVAKRKDQKLHHRCHDYSYPQLSSVRVKELCELLSYWNGASFICKSQIERFIRMGIPPSLRGRVWKCLLSIDTLRENNNFNYQTCLSEVRGPLVDLGVSEYGILSAIATLSETQNDLDLNHQQSSSCKSSYSIDDIALFRQIALDLQRSFPSHRSLMGDSPEAIEGQAKLFRVLIAYAKYNPHIGYSQGMSYIAAVLLMQLGEEEAFWALSALLDKPKYLAELFDLSLTKIQHQVMVFEQFLKHRKPRLSQHMETVGVLSVHFVMPWFLTLFTSLPCWDSVLAVWDLIILHGLSAIFRTALTIIDLLEPRLMDLHDEGAILPLLLRVPVELAQYPVLVPALWNTEVQDWELKCMNNLVLDESQHGPKAEGEKPKATASNQVRTREEKENVSAPPEGGKTSDKDSLPGAKSVLTRVIRLAQRYLFDPMGRQRVEESSSQTQVRPRQRSPAAGCALRSRTSASLTQARAKARRQSQQRGGVVQGSCGDVTTAPVTVRDAAGCEKTERELSSRHQTCVPLRNVKESQLI
;
A
#
# COMPACT_ATOMS: atom_id res chain seq x y z
N MET A 1 -42.22 54.75 6.02
CA MET A 1 -41.08 54.73 5.06
C MET A 1 -39.84 55.37 5.67
N ARG A 2 -38.66 54.73 5.60
CA ARG A 2 -37.35 55.30 5.18
C ARG A 2 -36.23 54.29 5.46
N ARG A 3 -35.19 54.28 4.60
CA ARG A 3 -34.03 53.38 4.69
C ARG A 3 -33.00 53.90 5.71
N ARG A 4 -32.21 53.00 6.30
CA ARG A 4 -30.82 53.27 6.73
C ARG A 4 -29.89 52.18 6.19
N SER A 5 -28.62 52.54 6.03
CA SER A 5 -27.72 51.97 5.03
C SER A 5 -26.73 50.91 5.54
N SER A 6 -26.27 50.12 4.58
CA SER A 6 -25.13 49.20 4.56
C SER A 6 -23.94 49.50 5.49
N SER A 7 -23.46 48.46 6.19
CA SER A 7 -22.09 48.40 6.75
C SER A 7 -21.47 46.98 6.81
N ASN A 8 -22.25 45.90 6.66
CA ASN A 8 -21.80 44.53 6.98
C ASN A 8 -21.14 43.72 5.84
N ALA A 9 -21.05 44.23 4.61
CA ALA A 9 -20.54 43.46 3.47
C ALA A 9 -19.04 43.07 3.61
N ASN A 10 -18.18 44.02 3.98
CA ASN A 10 -16.72 43.83 3.96
C ASN A 10 -16.15 42.93 5.08
N ARG A 11 -16.98 42.47 6.04
CA ARG A 11 -16.52 41.54 7.10
C ARG A 11 -16.71 40.05 6.80
N ARG A 12 -17.42 39.67 5.74
CA ARG A 12 -17.56 38.24 5.32
C ARG A 12 -16.53 37.79 4.28
N SER A 13 -15.94 38.72 3.52
CA SER A 13 -14.91 38.39 2.51
C SER A 13 -13.54 38.05 3.14
N SER A 14 -13.18 38.67 4.27
CA SER A 14 -11.88 38.54 4.91
C SER A 14 -11.70 37.26 5.75
N THR A 15 -12.78 36.61 6.19
CA THR A 15 -12.72 35.34 6.94
C THR A 15 -12.61 34.12 6.03
N ILE A 16 -13.24 34.13 4.84
CA ILE A 16 -13.16 33.02 3.87
C ILE A 16 -11.76 32.95 3.22
N ARG A 17 -11.05 34.08 3.10
CA ARG A 17 -9.66 34.14 2.60
C ARG A 17 -8.58 33.59 3.55
N ARG A 18 -8.93 32.96 4.68
CA ARG A 18 -7.99 32.44 5.70
C ARG A 18 -7.99 30.91 5.87
N ARG A 19 -7.96 30.15 4.76
CA ARG A 19 -7.47 28.74 4.82
C ARG A 19 -6.89 28.10 3.56
N SER A 20 -6.74 28.82 2.43
CA SER A 20 -5.94 28.34 1.30
C SER A 20 -4.44 28.62 1.53
N GLU A 21 -3.87 27.94 2.52
CA GLU A 21 -2.42 27.72 2.55
C GLU A 21 -2.12 26.64 1.50
N LYS A 22 -1.32 26.94 0.47
CA LYS A 22 -0.96 25.95 -0.54
C LYS A 22 -0.32 24.73 0.14
N LEU A 23 -1.01 23.58 0.07
CA LEU A 23 -0.41 22.29 0.37
C LEU A 23 0.83 22.14 -0.50
N ARG A 24 1.96 21.82 0.14
CA ARG A 24 3.20 21.47 -0.56
C ARG A 24 3.23 19.96 -0.69
N PHE A 25 3.67 19.51 -1.85
CA PHE A 25 3.90 18.09 -2.13
C PHE A 25 5.40 17.88 -2.35
N ASP A 26 5.87 16.67 -2.05
CA ASP A 26 7.22 16.24 -2.39
C ASP A 26 7.32 15.81 -3.87
N GLU A 27 8.50 15.35 -4.30
CA GLU A 27 8.76 14.92 -5.67
C GLU A 27 7.89 13.72 -6.10
N PHE A 28 7.43 12.92 -5.15
CA PHE A 28 6.54 11.77 -5.36
C PHE A 28 5.06 12.12 -5.14
N GLY A 29 4.72 13.39 -4.90
CA GLY A 29 3.34 13.86 -4.80
C GLY A 29 2.68 13.71 -3.43
N PHE A 30 3.39 13.34 -2.36
CA PHE A 30 2.81 13.26 -1.00
C PHE A 30 2.87 14.61 -0.27
N ALA A 31 1.81 14.90 0.51
CA ALA A 31 1.67 16.17 1.21
C ALA A 31 2.71 16.32 2.34
N VAL A 32 3.54 17.36 2.24
CA VAL A 32 4.60 17.70 3.19
C VAL A 32 4.04 18.56 4.32
N ALA A 33 4.12 18.05 5.54
CA ALA A 33 3.66 18.76 6.74
C ALA A 33 4.59 19.95 7.09
N LYS A 34 4.07 20.93 7.85
CA LYS A 34 4.85 22.09 8.30
C LYS A 34 5.97 21.64 9.25
N ARG A 35 7.08 22.41 9.31
CA ARG A 35 8.26 22.07 10.13
C ARG A 35 8.01 21.82 11.62
N LYS A 36 6.90 22.31 12.19
CA LYS A 36 6.50 22.01 13.58
C LYS A 36 5.91 20.60 13.75
N ASP A 37 5.35 20.05 12.68
CA ASP A 37 4.62 18.79 12.62
C ASP A 37 5.43 17.69 11.90
N GLN A 38 6.65 17.99 11.44
CA GLN A 38 7.55 17.02 10.79
C GLN A 38 7.85 15.80 11.66
N LYS A 39 7.87 15.95 13.00
CA LYS A 39 8.00 14.82 13.94
C LYS A 39 6.79 13.86 13.96
N LEU A 40 5.67 14.25 13.34
CA LEU A 40 4.43 13.46 13.31
C LEU A 40 4.20 12.77 11.95
N HIS A 41 4.82 13.28 10.88
CA HIS A 41 4.63 12.79 9.51
C HIS A 41 5.81 11.97 9.00
N HIS A 42 5.59 10.65 8.94
CA HIS A 42 6.58 9.64 8.61
C HIS A 42 7.33 9.86 7.28
N ARG A 43 6.74 10.53 6.27
CA ARG A 43 7.35 10.73 4.94
C ARG A 43 8.25 11.96 4.82
N CYS A 44 8.32 12.85 5.82
CA CYS A 44 9.04 14.12 5.71
C CYS A 44 10.56 13.98 5.94
N HIS A 45 11.30 13.54 4.92
CA HIS A 45 12.76 13.41 4.91
C HIS A 45 13.33 13.82 3.54
N ASP A 46 14.64 14.07 3.47
CA ASP A 46 15.33 14.39 2.22
C ASP A 46 15.67 13.09 1.48
N TYR A 47 15.07 12.89 0.30
CA TYR A 47 15.26 11.68 -0.53
C TYR A 47 16.71 11.58 -1.04
N SER A 48 17.25 10.36 -1.00
CA SER A 48 18.68 10.11 -1.28
C SER A 48 18.84 9.15 -2.47
N TYR A 49 18.10 9.41 -3.54
CA TYR A 49 17.99 8.51 -4.68
C TYR A 49 19.23 8.53 -5.59
N PRO A 50 19.77 7.37 -6.02
CA PRO A 50 20.86 7.31 -6.98
C PRO A 50 20.53 7.99 -8.31
N GLN A 51 21.35 8.96 -8.71
CA GLN A 51 21.23 9.62 -10.00
C GLN A 51 22.15 8.92 -11.01
N LEU A 52 21.57 8.09 -11.87
CA LEU A 52 22.27 7.44 -12.97
C LEU A 52 22.87 8.47 -13.94
N SER A 53 24.11 8.23 -14.38
CA SER A 53 24.74 9.09 -15.39
C SER A 53 23.98 9.01 -16.72
N SER A 54 24.02 10.09 -17.51
CA SER A 54 23.34 10.19 -18.80
C SER A 54 23.69 9.06 -19.78
N VAL A 55 24.90 8.50 -19.68
CA VAL A 55 25.33 7.31 -20.43
C VAL A 55 24.55 6.07 -20.00
N ARG A 56 24.46 5.79 -18.68
CA ARG A 56 23.71 4.63 -18.17
C ARG A 56 22.20 4.75 -18.39
N VAL A 57 21.66 5.98 -18.40
CA VAL A 57 20.26 6.25 -18.77
C VAL A 57 20.00 5.91 -20.24
N LYS A 58 20.96 6.16 -21.15
CA LYS A 58 20.88 5.71 -22.56
C LYS A 58 20.96 4.19 -22.68
N GLU A 59 21.94 3.55 -22.05
CA GLU A 59 22.06 2.08 -22.03
C GLU A 59 20.76 1.39 -21.55
N LEU A 60 20.11 1.94 -20.52
CA LEU A 60 18.82 1.43 -20.03
C LEU A 60 17.69 1.67 -21.05
N CYS A 61 17.62 2.84 -21.68
CA CYS A 61 16.66 3.11 -22.75
C CYS A 61 16.82 2.19 -23.96
N GLU A 62 18.05 1.81 -24.29
CA GLU A 62 18.41 0.86 -25.35
C GLU A 62 18.02 -0.57 -24.96
N LEU A 63 18.38 -1.04 -23.76
CA LEU A 63 17.94 -2.34 -23.22
C LEU A 63 16.41 -2.50 -23.25
N LEU A 64 15.67 -1.42 -22.97
CA LEU A 64 14.22 -1.39 -23.02
C LEU A 64 13.63 -1.28 -24.44
N SER A 65 14.43 -1.03 -25.49
CA SER A 65 13.94 -1.00 -26.88
C SER A 65 14.06 -2.34 -27.60
N TYR A 66 15.04 -3.17 -27.25
CA TYR A 66 15.17 -4.57 -27.71
C TYR A 66 14.74 -5.59 -26.64
N TRP A 67 13.93 -5.17 -25.65
CA TRP A 67 13.57 -6.01 -24.51
C TRP A 67 12.91 -7.34 -24.93
N ASN A 68 13.45 -8.44 -24.40
CA ASN A 68 12.91 -9.78 -24.57
C ASN A 68 12.81 -10.45 -23.19
N GLY A 69 11.58 -10.66 -22.70
CA GLY A 69 11.30 -11.24 -21.38
C GLY A 69 11.73 -12.72 -21.22
N ALA A 70 12.05 -13.42 -22.30
CA ALA A 70 12.66 -14.75 -22.24
C ALA A 70 14.19 -14.66 -22.00
N SER A 71 14.86 -13.65 -22.55
CA SER A 71 16.32 -13.51 -22.56
C SER A 71 16.94 -13.43 -21.16
N PHE A 72 17.85 -14.36 -20.85
CA PHE A 72 18.67 -14.32 -19.63
C PHE A 72 19.59 -13.09 -19.60
N ILE A 73 20.14 -12.68 -20.75
CA ILE A 73 21.01 -11.51 -20.86
C ILE A 73 20.25 -10.25 -20.46
N CYS A 74 19.02 -10.08 -20.96
CA CYS A 74 18.20 -8.92 -20.63
C CYS A 74 17.81 -8.90 -19.14
N LYS A 75 17.54 -10.07 -18.53
CA LYS A 75 17.28 -10.21 -17.08
C LYS A 75 18.49 -9.82 -16.23
N SER A 76 19.68 -10.31 -16.55
CA SER A 76 20.91 -9.97 -15.83
C SER A 76 21.26 -8.48 -15.97
N GLN A 77 21.08 -7.90 -17.16
CA GLN A 77 21.33 -6.48 -17.38
C GLN A 77 20.31 -5.58 -16.65
N ILE A 78 19.02 -5.91 -16.63
CA ILE A 78 18.03 -5.10 -15.90
C ILE A 78 18.18 -5.23 -14.38
N GLU A 79 18.57 -6.40 -13.86
CA GLU A 79 18.96 -6.54 -12.44
C GLU A 79 20.11 -5.58 -12.10
N ARG A 80 21.15 -5.49 -12.93
CA ARG A 80 22.25 -4.53 -12.76
C ARG A 80 21.74 -3.09 -12.67
N PHE A 81 20.77 -2.69 -13.50
CA PHE A 81 20.17 -1.36 -13.42
C PHE A 81 19.29 -1.16 -12.17
N ILE A 82 18.56 -2.18 -11.72
CA ILE A 82 17.76 -2.13 -10.49
C ILE A 82 18.69 -2.01 -9.25
N ARG A 83 19.82 -2.72 -9.23
CA ARG A 83 20.90 -2.56 -8.24
C ARG A 83 21.50 -1.15 -8.21
N MET A 84 21.47 -0.42 -9.33
CA MET A 84 21.93 0.97 -9.43
C MET A 84 20.83 2.01 -9.16
N GLY A 85 19.56 1.60 -9.03
CA GLY A 85 18.39 2.48 -8.91
C GLY A 85 17.80 2.90 -10.26
N ILE A 86 16.53 2.56 -10.52
CA ILE A 86 15.82 2.93 -11.75
C ILE A 86 15.35 4.40 -11.71
N PRO A 87 15.64 5.24 -12.73
CA PRO A 87 15.20 6.63 -12.74
C PRO A 87 13.67 6.73 -12.71
N PRO A 88 13.04 7.61 -11.90
CA PRO A 88 11.58 7.70 -11.80
C PRO A 88 10.87 7.84 -13.16
N SER A 89 11.44 8.60 -14.10
CA SER A 89 10.91 8.79 -15.45
C SER A 89 10.97 7.54 -16.37
N LEU A 90 11.71 6.50 -15.99
CA LEU A 90 11.82 5.23 -16.72
C LEU A 90 11.16 4.05 -16.00
N ARG A 91 10.78 4.20 -14.72
CA ARG A 91 10.22 3.11 -13.89
C ARG A 91 9.01 2.44 -14.52
N GLY A 92 8.04 3.22 -15.03
CA GLY A 92 6.89 2.67 -15.76
C GLY A 92 7.28 1.79 -16.95
N ARG A 93 8.26 2.21 -17.76
CA ARG A 93 8.77 1.41 -18.89
C ARG A 93 9.45 0.12 -18.41
N VAL A 94 10.24 0.18 -17.33
CA VAL A 94 10.90 -1.00 -16.74
C VAL A 94 9.87 -2.00 -16.23
N TRP A 95 8.86 -1.54 -15.48
CA TRP A 95 7.79 -2.40 -14.94
C TRP A 95 6.95 -3.04 -16.06
N LYS A 96 6.58 -2.24 -17.07
CA LYS A 96 5.90 -2.67 -18.30
C LYS A 96 6.63 -3.84 -18.99
N CYS A 97 7.95 -3.72 -19.18
CA CYS A 97 8.80 -4.76 -19.74
C CYS A 97 8.88 -6.02 -18.85
N LEU A 98 9.17 -5.86 -17.55
CA LEU A 98 9.36 -6.97 -16.60
C LEU A 98 8.09 -7.81 -16.36
N LEU A 99 6.92 -7.16 -16.29
CA LEU A 99 5.63 -7.83 -16.17
C LEU A 99 5.12 -8.39 -17.51
N SER A 100 5.68 -7.89 -18.62
CA SER A 100 5.35 -8.23 -20.01
C SER A 100 3.87 -7.94 -20.33
N ILE A 101 3.41 -6.74 -20.01
CA ILE A 101 1.98 -6.38 -20.04
C ILE A 101 1.40 -6.28 -21.47
N ASP A 102 2.17 -5.86 -22.48
CA ASP A 102 1.67 -5.84 -23.86
C ASP A 102 1.39 -7.25 -24.36
N THR A 103 2.33 -8.18 -24.12
CA THR A 103 2.17 -9.61 -24.42
C THR A 103 1.05 -10.27 -23.60
N LEU A 104 0.77 -9.79 -22.38
CA LEU A 104 -0.38 -10.26 -21.60
C LEU A 104 -1.70 -9.80 -22.23
N ARG A 105 -1.79 -8.51 -22.62
CA ARG A 105 -2.96 -7.94 -23.30
C ARG A 105 -3.20 -8.60 -24.66
N GLU A 106 -2.15 -8.81 -25.46
CA GLU A 106 -2.24 -9.38 -26.81
C GLU A 106 -2.69 -10.85 -26.83
N ASN A 107 -2.37 -11.61 -25.77
CA ASN A 107 -2.78 -13.00 -25.61
C ASN A 107 -4.10 -13.16 -24.84
N ASN A 108 -4.84 -12.09 -24.56
CA ASN A 108 -6.05 -12.14 -23.73
C ASN A 108 -7.25 -11.50 -24.44
N ASN A 109 -8.41 -12.16 -24.37
CA ASN A 109 -9.64 -11.70 -25.03
C ASN A 109 -10.37 -10.57 -24.27
N PHE A 110 -9.95 -10.26 -23.03
CA PHE A 110 -10.59 -9.21 -22.22
C PHE A 110 -10.25 -7.81 -22.71
N ASN A 111 -11.28 -7.00 -22.98
CA ASN A 111 -11.11 -5.59 -23.34
C ASN A 111 -11.51 -4.67 -22.17
N TYR A 112 -10.54 -3.92 -21.66
CA TYR A 112 -10.72 -2.99 -20.54
C TYR A 112 -11.78 -1.91 -20.82
N GLN A 113 -11.78 -1.31 -22.02
CA GLN A 113 -12.72 -0.24 -22.38
C GLN A 113 -14.16 -0.76 -22.55
N THR A 114 -14.32 -1.98 -23.06
CA THR A 114 -15.63 -2.66 -23.12
C THR A 114 -16.16 -2.94 -21.71
N CYS A 115 -15.35 -3.53 -20.82
CA CYS A 115 -15.75 -3.81 -19.44
C CYS A 115 -16.15 -2.53 -18.68
N LEU A 116 -15.41 -1.43 -18.84
CA LEU A 116 -15.79 -0.14 -18.26
C LEU A 116 -17.12 0.39 -18.81
N SER A 117 -17.41 0.16 -20.09
CA SER A 117 -18.67 0.58 -20.71
C SER A 117 -19.86 -0.22 -20.18
N GLU A 118 -19.69 -1.53 -19.97
CA GLU A 118 -20.67 -2.42 -19.34
C GLU A 118 -20.92 -2.07 -17.86
N VAL A 119 -19.87 -1.71 -17.11
CA VAL A 119 -19.96 -1.29 -15.71
C VAL A 119 -20.63 0.08 -15.53
N ARG A 120 -20.46 1.00 -16.48
CA ARG A 120 -20.94 2.39 -16.38
C ARG A 120 -22.47 2.52 -16.41
N GLY A 121 -23.18 1.69 -17.15
CA GLY A 121 -24.65 1.68 -17.17
C GLY A 121 -25.24 1.48 -15.77
N PRO A 122 -24.96 0.34 -15.10
CA PRO A 122 -25.39 0.07 -13.73
C PRO A 122 -24.97 1.12 -12.70
N LEU A 123 -23.78 1.75 -12.84
CA LEU A 123 -23.38 2.85 -11.97
C LEU A 123 -24.27 4.09 -12.17
N VAL A 124 -24.59 4.45 -13.42
CA VAL A 124 -25.51 5.58 -13.72
C VAL A 124 -26.93 5.28 -13.23
N ASP A 125 -27.44 4.06 -13.40
CA ASP A 125 -28.75 3.64 -12.90
C ASP A 125 -28.83 3.69 -11.36
N LEU A 126 -27.71 3.43 -10.66
CA LEU A 126 -27.56 3.61 -9.22
C LEU A 126 -27.36 5.08 -8.79
N GLY A 127 -27.25 6.03 -9.72
CA GLY A 127 -26.90 7.43 -9.41
C GLY A 127 -25.45 7.63 -8.95
N VAL A 128 -24.58 6.63 -9.16
CA VAL A 128 -23.18 6.61 -8.70
C VAL A 128 -22.24 7.15 -9.79
N SER A 129 -21.40 8.10 -9.42
CA SER A 129 -20.36 8.65 -10.31
C SER A 129 -18.96 8.20 -9.88
N GLU A 130 -18.17 7.71 -10.85
CA GLU A 130 -16.74 7.39 -10.68
C GLU A 130 -15.95 8.57 -10.11
N TYR A 131 -16.35 9.79 -10.47
CA TYR A 131 -15.71 11.06 -10.11
C TYR A 131 -16.18 11.60 -8.73
N GLY A 132 -16.97 10.81 -7.99
CA GLY A 132 -17.68 11.26 -6.79
C GLY A 132 -17.65 10.26 -5.65
N ILE A 133 -16.48 9.67 -5.34
CA ILE A 133 -16.30 8.57 -4.36
C ILE A 133 -17.01 8.80 -3.01
N LEU A 134 -17.02 10.03 -2.49
CA LEU A 134 -17.76 10.39 -1.27
C LEU A 134 -19.29 10.21 -1.41
N SER A 135 -19.86 10.61 -2.56
CA SER A 135 -21.27 10.40 -2.87
C SER A 135 -21.56 8.93 -3.16
N ALA A 136 -20.67 8.25 -3.89
CA ALA A 136 -20.77 6.84 -4.19
C ALA A 136 -20.92 5.98 -2.92
N ILE A 137 -20.13 6.27 -1.87
CA ILE A 137 -20.21 5.54 -0.59
C ILE A 137 -21.53 5.77 0.13
N ALA A 138 -22.09 6.98 0.07
CA ALA A 138 -23.40 7.28 0.66
C ALA A 138 -24.49 6.51 -0.07
N THR A 139 -24.62 6.72 -1.38
CA THR A 139 -25.62 6.07 -2.24
C THR A 139 -25.53 4.54 -2.18
N LEU A 140 -24.33 3.96 -2.33
CA LEU A 140 -24.15 2.50 -2.24
C LEU A 140 -24.39 1.93 -0.83
N SER A 141 -24.28 2.74 0.22
CA SER A 141 -24.67 2.32 1.58
C SER A 141 -26.17 2.35 1.77
N GLU A 142 -26.85 3.37 1.22
CA GLU A 142 -28.30 3.50 1.24
C GLU A 142 -28.95 2.35 0.45
N THR A 143 -28.52 2.10 -0.79
CA THR A 143 -29.04 0.99 -1.59
C THR A 143 -28.77 -0.38 -0.98
N GLN A 144 -27.61 -0.60 -0.34
CA GLN A 144 -27.35 -1.86 0.37
C GLN A 144 -28.33 -2.05 1.54
N ASN A 145 -28.53 -1.02 2.37
CA ASN A 145 -29.45 -1.10 3.51
C ASN A 145 -30.89 -1.38 3.04
N ASP A 146 -31.34 -0.72 1.97
CA ASP A 146 -32.67 -0.93 1.41
C ASP A 146 -32.86 -2.36 0.87
N LEU A 147 -31.84 -2.95 0.24
CA LEU A 147 -31.88 -4.33 -0.23
C LEU A 147 -31.88 -5.33 0.94
N ASP A 148 -31.04 -5.11 1.96
CA ASP A 148 -30.97 -5.94 3.17
C ASP A 148 -32.32 -5.94 3.94
N LEU A 149 -33.04 -4.80 3.93
CA LEU A 149 -34.38 -4.66 4.52
C LEU A 149 -35.46 -5.33 3.66
N ASN A 150 -35.46 -5.11 2.34
CA ASN A 150 -36.45 -5.69 1.44
C ASN A 150 -36.29 -7.22 1.28
N HIS A 151 -35.12 -7.77 1.60
CA HIS A 151 -34.90 -9.22 1.62
C HIS A 151 -35.80 -9.98 2.62
N GLN A 152 -36.44 -9.27 3.56
CA GLN A 152 -37.43 -9.83 4.50
C GLN A 152 -38.89 -9.70 4.03
N GLN A 153 -39.16 -8.99 2.92
CA GLN A 153 -40.52 -8.80 2.36
C GLN A 153 -40.50 -8.95 0.83
N SER A 154 -40.80 -10.17 0.37
CA SER A 154 -40.85 -10.53 -1.06
C SER A 154 -41.72 -9.58 -1.88
N SER A 155 -41.07 -8.73 -2.69
CA SER A 155 -41.74 -7.90 -3.68
C SER A 155 -40.83 -7.59 -4.88
N SER A 156 -41.45 -7.59 -6.07
CA SER A 156 -40.77 -7.55 -7.36
C SER A 156 -40.15 -6.19 -7.69
N CYS A 157 -38.86 -6.00 -7.38
CA CYS A 157 -38.00 -5.02 -8.06
C CYS A 157 -36.94 -5.74 -8.91
N LYS A 158 -36.91 -5.49 -10.22
CA LYS A 158 -35.85 -5.96 -11.13
C LYS A 158 -34.66 -5.01 -11.05
N SER A 159 -33.79 -5.19 -10.06
CA SER A 159 -32.48 -4.55 -10.05
C SER A 159 -31.63 -5.03 -11.23
N SER A 160 -30.93 -4.11 -11.90
CA SER A 160 -30.03 -4.44 -13.01
C SER A 160 -28.62 -4.87 -12.55
N TYR A 161 -28.50 -5.33 -11.30
CA TYR A 161 -27.25 -5.60 -10.59
C TYR A 161 -27.44 -6.73 -9.56
N SER A 162 -26.36 -7.45 -9.22
CA SER A 162 -26.34 -8.31 -8.03
C SER A 162 -26.17 -7.46 -6.76
N ILE A 163 -26.60 -7.99 -5.62
CA ILE A 163 -26.24 -7.46 -4.29
C ILE A 163 -24.70 -7.49 -4.13
N ASP A 164 -24.03 -8.50 -4.71
CA ASP A 164 -22.57 -8.62 -4.69
C ASP A 164 -21.87 -7.45 -5.41
N ASP A 165 -22.48 -6.89 -6.45
CA ASP A 165 -21.91 -5.76 -7.20
C ASP A 165 -21.96 -4.46 -6.37
N ILE A 166 -23.06 -4.21 -5.67
CA ILE A 166 -23.15 -3.07 -4.74
C ILE A 166 -22.14 -3.25 -3.60
N ALA A 167 -22.06 -4.44 -3.00
CA ALA A 167 -21.10 -4.74 -1.95
C ALA A 167 -19.64 -4.55 -2.43
N LEU A 168 -19.32 -5.00 -3.65
CA LEU A 168 -18.03 -4.83 -4.32
C LEU A 168 -17.69 -3.34 -4.54
N PHE A 169 -18.57 -2.59 -5.23
CA PHE A 169 -18.34 -1.17 -5.53
C PHE A 169 -18.19 -0.35 -4.25
N ARG A 170 -19.01 -0.65 -3.24
CA ARG A 170 -18.97 0.00 -1.92
C ARG A 170 -17.67 -0.28 -1.19
N GLN A 171 -17.20 -1.54 -1.18
CA GLN A 171 -15.95 -1.92 -0.54
C GLN A 171 -14.74 -1.29 -1.22
N ILE A 172 -14.72 -1.24 -2.56
CA ILE A 172 -13.69 -0.54 -3.34
C ILE A 172 -13.69 0.95 -2.97
N ALA A 173 -14.85 1.63 -3.02
CA ALA A 173 -14.93 3.06 -2.72
C ALA A 173 -14.47 3.41 -1.28
N LEU A 174 -14.86 2.60 -0.28
CA LEU A 174 -14.38 2.73 1.11
C LEU A 174 -12.86 2.54 1.23
N ASP A 175 -12.27 1.69 0.40
CA ASP A 175 -10.82 1.43 0.36
C ASP A 175 -10.04 2.58 -0.31
N LEU A 176 -10.59 3.19 -1.37
CA LEU A 176 -10.05 4.40 -2.00
C LEU A 176 -9.82 5.53 -0.99
N GLN A 177 -10.80 5.83 -0.13
CA GLN A 177 -10.70 6.90 0.87
C GLN A 177 -9.50 6.80 1.82
N ARG A 178 -8.98 5.57 2.05
CA ARG A 178 -7.86 5.31 2.96
C ARG A 178 -6.58 4.87 2.24
N SER A 179 -6.58 4.85 0.90
CA SER A 179 -5.44 4.53 0.05
C SER A 179 -4.69 5.80 -0.32
N PHE A 180 -3.50 5.98 0.27
CA PHE A 180 -2.67 7.19 0.13
C PHE A 180 -3.42 8.54 0.31
N PRO A 181 -4.11 8.77 1.45
CA PRO A 181 -4.92 9.96 1.72
C PRO A 181 -4.11 11.26 1.90
N SER A 182 -2.84 11.27 1.50
CA SER A 182 -1.94 12.44 1.44
C SER A 182 -1.34 12.67 0.04
N HIS A 183 -1.59 11.80 -0.94
CA HIS A 183 -1.03 11.90 -2.29
C HIS A 183 -1.88 12.82 -3.18
N ARG A 184 -1.26 13.78 -3.89
CA ARG A 184 -1.96 14.84 -4.62
C ARG A 184 -2.95 14.34 -5.68
N SER A 185 -2.67 13.21 -6.31
CA SER A 185 -3.52 12.59 -7.34
C SER A 185 -4.55 11.62 -6.75
N LEU A 186 -4.68 11.52 -5.43
CA LEU A 186 -5.65 10.66 -4.73
C LEU A 186 -6.37 11.37 -3.57
N MET A 187 -5.95 12.58 -3.17
CA MET A 187 -6.46 13.33 -2.02
C MET A 187 -7.15 14.65 -2.43
N GLY A 188 -8.41 14.80 -2.01
CA GLY A 188 -9.16 16.06 -2.05
C GLY A 188 -9.79 16.41 -3.40
N ASP A 189 -10.36 17.60 -3.49
CA ASP A 189 -11.28 17.99 -4.58
C ASP A 189 -10.57 18.64 -5.79
N SER A 190 -9.31 18.30 -6.03
CA SER A 190 -8.58 18.81 -7.20
C SER A 190 -8.89 17.97 -8.45
N PRO A 191 -8.86 18.53 -9.69
CA PRO A 191 -9.09 17.74 -10.89
C PRO A 191 -8.13 16.55 -11.06
N GLU A 192 -6.87 16.68 -10.60
CA GLU A 192 -5.89 15.58 -10.58
C GLU A 192 -6.29 14.47 -9.59
N ALA A 193 -6.80 14.85 -8.42
CA ALA A 193 -7.25 13.92 -7.39
C ALA A 193 -8.55 13.21 -7.75
N ILE A 194 -9.52 13.94 -8.31
CA ILE A 194 -10.81 13.42 -8.75
C ILE A 194 -10.61 12.41 -9.89
N GLU A 195 -9.77 12.73 -10.88
CA GLU A 195 -9.43 11.78 -11.96
C GLU A 195 -8.66 10.56 -11.42
N GLY A 196 -7.65 10.75 -10.56
CA GLY A 196 -6.87 9.63 -10.04
C GLY A 196 -7.68 8.69 -9.12
N GLN A 197 -8.64 9.23 -8.35
CA GLN A 197 -9.63 8.42 -7.64
C GLN A 197 -10.54 7.65 -8.60
N ALA A 198 -11.07 8.30 -9.64
CA ALA A 198 -11.91 7.64 -10.64
C ALA A 198 -11.16 6.51 -11.37
N LYS A 199 -9.88 6.75 -11.74
CA LYS A 199 -8.98 5.72 -12.29
C LYS A 199 -8.78 4.53 -11.36
N LEU A 200 -8.53 4.79 -10.08
CA LEU A 200 -8.34 3.73 -9.09
C LEU A 200 -9.63 2.91 -8.88
N PHE A 201 -10.80 3.55 -8.92
CA PHE A 201 -12.10 2.88 -8.89
C PHE A 201 -12.30 1.97 -10.12
N ARG A 202 -12.05 2.51 -11.31
CA ARG A 202 -12.17 1.80 -12.60
C ARG A 202 -11.25 0.59 -12.70
N VAL A 203 -9.95 0.74 -12.41
CA VAL A 203 -8.96 -0.34 -12.47
C VAL A 203 -9.32 -1.50 -11.54
N LEU A 204 -9.80 -1.21 -10.33
CA LEU A 204 -10.15 -2.23 -9.35
C LEU A 204 -11.44 -2.97 -9.68
N ILE A 205 -12.46 -2.28 -10.22
CA ILE A 205 -13.69 -2.94 -10.68
C ILE A 205 -13.41 -3.80 -11.93
N ALA A 206 -12.68 -3.27 -12.90
CA ALA A 206 -12.29 -4.02 -14.09
C ALA A 206 -11.50 -5.27 -13.73
N TYR A 207 -10.57 -5.19 -12.76
CA TYR A 207 -9.84 -6.36 -12.25
C TYR A 207 -10.78 -7.38 -11.58
N ALA A 208 -11.70 -6.94 -10.72
CA ALA A 208 -12.65 -7.83 -10.04
C ALA A 208 -13.63 -8.52 -11.02
N LYS A 209 -13.95 -7.90 -12.17
CA LYS A 209 -14.72 -8.50 -13.26
C LYS A 209 -13.88 -9.39 -14.17
N TYR A 210 -12.62 -9.06 -14.39
CA TYR A 210 -11.65 -9.82 -15.18
C TYR A 210 -11.26 -11.16 -14.52
N ASN A 211 -11.02 -11.18 -13.20
CA ASN A 211 -10.72 -12.39 -12.45
C ASN A 211 -11.65 -12.55 -11.23
N PRO A 212 -12.90 -13.05 -11.42
CA PRO A 212 -13.86 -13.21 -10.33
C PRO A 212 -13.45 -14.22 -9.24
N HIS A 213 -12.53 -15.15 -9.54
CA HIS A 213 -12.04 -16.13 -8.55
C HIS A 213 -11.17 -15.49 -7.47
N ILE A 214 -10.38 -14.47 -7.83
CA ILE A 214 -9.63 -13.64 -6.88
C ILE A 214 -10.52 -12.46 -6.40
N GLY A 215 -11.33 -11.89 -7.29
CA GLY A 215 -12.22 -10.77 -7.04
C GLY A 215 -11.48 -9.52 -6.56
N TYR A 216 -12.15 -8.68 -5.78
CA TYR A 216 -11.50 -7.61 -5.01
C TYR A 216 -11.23 -8.07 -3.57
N SER A 217 -10.01 -7.87 -3.09
CA SER A 217 -9.62 -8.14 -1.70
C SER A 217 -8.83 -6.96 -1.10
N GLN A 218 -9.03 -6.72 0.20
CA GLN A 218 -8.55 -5.51 0.88
C GLN A 218 -7.01 -5.46 0.89
N GLY A 219 -6.45 -4.43 0.26
CA GLY A 219 -5.01 -4.25 0.04
C GLY A 219 -4.68 -3.94 -1.42
N MET A 220 -5.44 -4.53 -2.37
CA MET A 220 -5.27 -4.29 -3.81
C MET A 220 -5.35 -2.81 -4.20
N SER A 221 -6.11 -2.00 -3.46
CA SER A 221 -6.20 -0.55 -3.66
C SER A 221 -4.87 0.19 -3.47
N TYR A 222 -4.00 -0.24 -2.56
CA TYR A 222 -2.64 0.30 -2.44
C TYR A 222 -1.77 -0.13 -3.63
N ILE A 223 -1.93 -1.37 -4.09
CA ILE A 223 -1.16 -1.92 -5.22
C ILE A 223 -1.52 -1.21 -6.53
N ALA A 224 -2.81 -1.15 -6.86
CA ALA A 224 -3.33 -0.46 -8.04
C ALA A 224 -2.99 1.05 -8.02
N ALA A 225 -3.00 1.69 -6.86
CA ALA A 225 -2.62 3.09 -6.72
C ALA A 225 -1.13 3.33 -7.02
N VAL A 226 -0.21 2.46 -6.57
CA VAL A 226 1.22 2.58 -6.92
C VAL A 226 1.44 2.37 -8.42
N LEU A 227 0.74 1.42 -9.04
CA LEU A 227 0.79 1.21 -10.49
C LEU A 227 0.30 2.46 -11.24
N LEU A 228 -0.82 3.07 -10.82
CA LEU A 228 -1.34 4.33 -11.38
C LEU A 228 -0.44 5.56 -11.15
N MET A 229 0.50 5.50 -10.19
CA MET A 229 1.54 6.54 -10.03
C MET A 229 2.68 6.41 -11.05
N GLN A 230 2.81 5.27 -11.74
CA GLN A 230 3.94 4.95 -12.63
C GLN A 230 3.54 4.59 -14.08
N LEU A 231 2.27 4.31 -14.35
CA LEU A 231 1.74 3.76 -15.61
C LEU A 231 0.46 4.48 -16.08
N GLY A 232 0.09 4.30 -17.36
CA GLY A 232 -1.25 4.66 -17.83
C GLY A 232 -2.35 3.82 -17.15
N GLU A 233 -3.62 4.25 -17.27
CA GLU A 233 -4.74 3.61 -16.56
C GLU A 233 -4.91 2.13 -16.94
N GLU A 234 -5.02 1.82 -18.22
CA GLU A 234 -5.14 0.45 -18.72
C GLU A 234 -3.84 -0.34 -18.53
N GLU A 235 -2.68 0.32 -18.57
CA GLU A 235 -1.38 -0.31 -18.28
C GLU A 235 -1.27 -0.73 -16.80
N ALA A 236 -1.82 0.07 -15.88
CA ALA A 236 -1.91 -0.25 -14.47
C ALA A 236 -2.87 -1.43 -14.22
N PHE A 237 -3.98 -1.53 -14.97
CA PHE A 237 -4.82 -2.73 -14.97
C PHE A 237 -4.04 -3.98 -15.43
N TRP A 238 -3.39 -3.95 -16.60
CA TRP A 238 -2.63 -5.12 -17.08
C TRP A 238 -1.44 -5.46 -16.18
N ALA A 239 -0.81 -4.48 -15.54
CA ALA A 239 0.23 -4.71 -14.53
C ALA A 239 -0.32 -5.33 -13.25
N LEU A 240 -1.53 -4.93 -12.82
CA LEU A 240 -2.21 -5.51 -11.66
C LEU A 240 -2.56 -6.98 -11.91
N SER A 241 -3.15 -7.30 -13.08
CA SER A 241 -3.40 -8.69 -13.50
C SER A 241 -2.10 -9.50 -13.61
N ALA A 242 -1.06 -8.93 -14.22
CA ALA A 242 0.25 -9.59 -14.32
C ALA A 242 0.88 -9.92 -12.96
N LEU A 243 0.58 -9.16 -11.91
CA LEU A 243 1.04 -9.39 -10.54
C LEU A 243 0.12 -10.36 -9.77
N LEU A 244 -1.21 -10.26 -9.91
CA LEU A 244 -2.17 -11.06 -9.13
C LEU A 244 -2.44 -12.45 -9.73
N ASP A 245 -2.42 -12.62 -11.06
CA ASP A 245 -2.74 -13.90 -11.71
C ASP A 245 -1.60 -14.93 -11.63
N LYS A 246 -0.34 -14.48 -11.53
CA LYS A 246 0.85 -15.34 -11.73
C LYS A 246 1.42 -15.83 -10.39
N PRO A 247 1.59 -17.16 -10.16
CA PRO A 247 2.17 -17.72 -8.93
C PRO A 247 3.58 -17.22 -8.55
N LYS A 248 4.36 -16.72 -9.52
CA LYS A 248 5.64 -16.05 -9.24
C LYS A 248 5.47 -14.81 -8.34
N TYR A 249 4.37 -14.09 -8.50
CA TYR A 249 4.17 -12.75 -7.92
C TYR A 249 3.24 -12.81 -6.70
N LEU A 250 1.95 -12.52 -6.86
CA LEU A 250 1.02 -12.28 -5.75
C LEU A 250 -0.16 -13.26 -5.70
N ALA A 251 -0.25 -14.23 -6.62
CA ALA A 251 -1.35 -15.20 -6.64
C ALA A 251 -1.41 -16.02 -5.34
N GLU A 252 -0.28 -16.18 -4.64
CA GLU A 252 -0.18 -16.86 -3.34
C GLU A 252 -0.42 -15.94 -2.13
N LEU A 253 -0.90 -14.71 -2.34
CA LEU A 253 -1.23 -13.74 -1.30
C LEU A 253 -2.71 -13.32 -1.31
N PHE A 254 -3.38 -13.38 -2.46
CA PHE A 254 -4.74 -12.84 -2.60
C PHE A 254 -5.77 -13.93 -2.94
N ASP A 255 -6.79 -14.01 -2.09
CA ASP A 255 -7.99 -14.83 -2.27
C ASP A 255 -9.16 -14.25 -1.42
N LEU A 256 -10.38 -14.75 -1.65
CA LEU A 256 -11.60 -14.27 -0.96
C LEU A 256 -11.82 -14.86 0.45
N SER A 257 -11.14 -15.96 0.79
CA SER A 257 -11.20 -16.64 2.10
C SER A 257 -10.06 -16.21 3.05
N LEU A 258 -8.98 -15.64 2.50
CA LEU A 258 -7.78 -15.15 3.16
C LEU A 258 -6.83 -16.24 3.67
N THR A 259 -7.08 -17.48 3.26
CA THR A 259 -6.25 -18.64 3.58
C THR A 259 -4.85 -18.52 2.98
N LYS A 260 -4.69 -17.91 1.80
CA LYS A 260 -3.37 -17.75 1.16
C LYS A 260 -2.46 -16.81 1.93
N ILE A 261 -2.95 -15.62 2.29
CA ILE A 261 -2.15 -14.69 3.11
C ILE A 261 -1.87 -15.26 4.51
N GLN A 262 -2.82 -15.98 5.12
CA GLN A 262 -2.58 -16.66 6.40
C GLN A 262 -1.49 -17.72 6.28
N HIS A 263 -1.48 -18.50 5.19
CA HIS A 263 -0.41 -19.45 4.89
C HIS A 263 0.96 -18.75 4.74
N GLN A 264 1.06 -17.68 3.94
CA GLN A 264 2.32 -16.95 3.78
C GLN A 264 2.82 -16.27 5.08
N VAL A 265 1.92 -15.92 6.01
CA VAL A 265 2.30 -15.49 7.37
C VAL A 265 2.95 -16.63 8.15
N MET A 266 2.37 -17.84 8.13
CA MET A 266 2.97 -19.01 8.79
C MET A 266 4.32 -19.40 8.16
N VAL A 267 4.47 -19.26 6.84
CA VAL A 267 5.76 -19.45 6.15
C VAL A 267 6.79 -18.42 6.64
N PHE A 268 6.39 -17.17 6.88
CA PHE A 268 7.27 -16.14 7.44
C PHE A 268 7.65 -16.46 8.90
N GLU A 269 6.72 -16.98 9.70
CA GLU A 269 7.01 -17.44 11.06
C GLU A 269 8.04 -18.59 11.08
N GLN A 270 7.99 -19.51 10.11
CA GLN A 270 9.03 -20.53 9.97
C GLN A 270 10.40 -19.92 9.60
N PHE A 271 10.47 -18.96 8.67
CA PHE A 271 11.72 -18.23 8.40
C PHE A 271 12.27 -17.54 9.66
N LEU A 272 11.40 -16.87 10.43
CA LEU A 272 11.76 -16.15 11.65
C LEU A 272 12.29 -17.09 12.73
N LYS A 273 11.63 -18.24 12.96
CA LYS A 273 12.08 -19.29 13.89
C LYS A 273 13.43 -19.87 13.50
N HIS A 274 13.67 -20.13 12.21
CA HIS A 274 14.93 -20.71 11.73
C HIS A 274 16.10 -19.71 11.72
N ARG A 275 15.88 -18.47 11.25
CA ARG A 275 16.94 -17.46 11.12
C ARG A 275 17.19 -16.65 12.40
N LYS A 276 16.15 -16.44 13.22
CA LYS A 276 16.15 -15.54 14.39
C LYS A 276 15.40 -16.18 15.58
N PRO A 277 15.75 -17.40 16.03
CA PRO A 277 14.97 -18.14 17.05
C PRO A 277 14.78 -17.35 18.36
N ARG A 278 15.80 -16.59 18.79
CA ARG A 278 15.73 -15.73 19.99
C ARG A 278 14.68 -14.61 19.85
N LEU A 279 14.62 -13.97 18.69
CA LEU A 279 13.65 -12.90 18.42
C LEU A 279 12.23 -13.45 18.26
N SER A 280 12.07 -14.63 17.63
CA SER A 280 10.77 -15.31 17.56
C SER A 280 10.25 -15.61 18.97
N GLN A 281 11.05 -16.31 19.79
CA GLN A 281 10.69 -16.65 21.17
C GLN A 281 10.39 -15.41 22.03
N HIS A 282 11.15 -14.32 21.85
CA HIS A 282 10.93 -13.05 22.54
C HIS A 282 9.59 -12.42 22.15
N MET A 283 9.30 -12.28 20.86
CA MET A 283 8.03 -11.72 20.38
C MET A 283 6.83 -12.61 20.76
N GLU A 284 6.97 -13.94 20.69
CA GLU A 284 5.99 -14.90 21.19
C GLU A 284 5.73 -14.72 22.70
N THR A 285 6.78 -14.51 23.50
CA THR A 285 6.68 -14.27 24.96
C THR A 285 5.99 -12.94 25.30
N VAL A 286 6.18 -11.91 24.47
CA VAL A 286 5.50 -10.60 24.60
C VAL A 286 4.08 -10.62 24.00
N GLY A 287 3.68 -11.68 23.31
CA GLY A 287 2.35 -11.84 22.70
C GLY A 287 2.18 -11.25 21.29
N VAL A 288 3.29 -10.86 20.65
CA VAL A 288 3.29 -10.25 19.31
C VAL A 288 3.19 -11.34 18.23
N LEU A 289 1.99 -11.54 17.70
CA LEU A 289 1.72 -12.48 16.60
C LEU A 289 2.14 -11.88 15.24
N SER A 290 2.79 -12.67 14.36
CA SER A 290 3.34 -12.13 13.11
C SER A 290 2.26 -11.67 12.13
N VAL A 291 1.06 -12.25 12.21
CA VAL A 291 -0.12 -11.81 11.47
C VAL A 291 -0.45 -10.32 11.70
N HIS A 292 -0.06 -9.72 12.84
CA HIS A 292 -0.33 -8.31 13.11
C HIS A 292 0.52 -7.34 12.28
N PHE A 293 1.68 -7.76 11.76
CA PHE A 293 2.58 -6.91 10.95
C PHE A 293 2.90 -7.44 9.55
N VAL A 294 3.07 -8.76 9.39
CA VAL A 294 3.36 -9.40 8.10
C VAL A 294 2.21 -9.24 7.11
N MET A 295 0.96 -9.46 7.55
CA MET A 295 -0.22 -9.34 6.69
C MET A 295 -0.39 -7.90 6.13
N PRO A 296 -0.29 -6.82 6.94
CA PRO A 296 -0.21 -5.45 6.43
C PRO A 296 0.96 -5.20 5.46
N TRP A 297 2.17 -5.68 5.77
CA TRP A 297 3.35 -5.51 4.91
C TRP A 297 3.16 -6.18 3.54
N PHE A 298 2.70 -7.43 3.52
CA PHE A 298 2.55 -8.23 2.30
C PHE A 298 1.38 -7.73 1.43
N LEU A 299 0.19 -7.54 2.01
CA LEU A 299 -1.01 -7.13 1.25
C LEU A 299 -0.96 -5.69 0.72
N THR A 300 -0.02 -4.87 1.22
CA THR A 300 0.19 -3.49 0.73
C THR A 300 1.58 -3.29 0.11
N LEU A 301 2.34 -4.38 -0.12
CA LEU A 301 3.70 -4.37 -0.69
C LEU A 301 4.60 -3.27 -0.09
N PHE A 302 4.69 -3.25 1.24
CA PHE A 302 5.51 -2.34 2.05
C PHE A 302 5.26 -0.84 1.81
N THR A 303 4.16 -0.46 1.16
CA THR A 303 3.84 0.95 0.85
C THR A 303 3.54 1.81 2.09
N SER A 304 3.47 1.20 3.27
CA SER A 304 3.43 1.84 4.59
C SER A 304 4.76 2.46 5.04
N LEU A 305 5.90 2.06 4.46
CA LEU A 305 7.22 2.60 4.82
C LEU A 305 7.31 4.13 4.65
N PRO A 306 8.15 4.81 5.44
CA PRO A 306 8.33 6.26 5.36
C PRO A 306 9.02 6.73 4.07
N CYS A 307 9.94 5.94 3.54
CA CYS A 307 10.86 6.33 2.49
C CYS A 307 10.36 5.84 1.13
N TRP A 308 9.64 6.71 0.40
CA TRP A 308 8.98 6.33 -0.85
C TRP A 308 9.96 5.96 -1.98
N ASP A 309 11.12 6.62 -2.00
CA ASP A 309 12.25 6.28 -2.88
C ASP A 309 12.70 4.80 -2.70
N SER A 310 12.55 4.29 -1.48
CA SER A 310 12.92 2.96 -1.02
C SER A 310 11.76 1.97 -1.18
N VAL A 311 10.50 2.41 -1.03
CA VAL A 311 9.31 1.65 -1.46
C VAL A 311 9.40 1.33 -2.95
N LEU A 312 9.76 2.32 -3.78
CA LEU A 312 9.89 2.11 -5.22
C LEU A 312 11.04 1.14 -5.57
N ALA A 313 12.13 1.14 -4.79
CA ALA A 313 13.23 0.16 -4.94
C ALA A 313 12.81 -1.27 -4.52
N VAL A 314 12.05 -1.40 -3.43
CA VAL A 314 11.40 -2.67 -3.03
C VAL A 314 10.48 -3.17 -4.14
N TRP A 315 9.69 -2.28 -4.75
CA TRP A 315 8.81 -2.63 -5.86
C TRP A 315 9.54 -3.03 -7.15
N ASP A 316 10.63 -2.35 -7.50
CA ASP A 316 11.51 -2.77 -8.62
C ASP A 316 12.02 -4.21 -8.39
N LEU A 317 12.37 -4.56 -7.15
CA LEU A 317 12.84 -5.89 -6.76
C LEU A 317 11.71 -6.94 -6.74
N ILE A 318 10.50 -6.58 -6.29
CA ILE A 318 9.31 -7.46 -6.32
C ILE A 318 8.89 -7.76 -7.75
N ILE A 319 8.94 -6.78 -8.66
CA ILE A 319 8.62 -6.99 -10.08
C ILE A 319 9.72 -7.81 -10.79
N LEU A 320 10.98 -7.73 -10.33
CA LEU A 320 12.06 -8.58 -10.84
C LEU A 320 11.98 -10.04 -10.35
N HIS A 321 11.92 -10.27 -9.02
CA HIS A 321 12.06 -11.61 -8.43
C HIS A 321 10.73 -12.25 -7.99
N GLY A 322 9.71 -11.46 -7.67
CA GLY A 322 8.41 -11.95 -7.22
C GLY A 322 8.33 -12.18 -5.72
N LEU A 323 7.58 -13.22 -5.31
CA LEU A 323 7.26 -13.51 -3.91
C LEU A 323 8.50 -13.61 -3.00
N SER A 324 9.62 -14.13 -3.50
CA SER A 324 10.88 -14.21 -2.75
C SER A 324 11.43 -12.83 -2.35
N ALA A 325 11.17 -11.77 -3.11
CA ALA A 325 11.52 -10.40 -2.73
C ALA A 325 10.62 -9.83 -1.61
N ILE A 326 9.38 -10.31 -1.49
CA ILE A 326 8.45 -9.91 -0.42
C ILE A 326 8.94 -10.49 0.92
N PHE A 327 9.24 -11.79 0.96
CA PHE A 327 9.88 -12.44 2.12
C PHE A 327 11.22 -11.80 2.47
N ARG A 328 12.09 -11.58 1.47
CA ARG A 328 13.37 -10.89 1.63
C ARG A 328 13.22 -9.50 2.26
N THR A 329 12.25 -8.71 1.81
CA THR A 329 12.03 -7.35 2.32
C THR A 329 11.59 -7.37 3.78
N ALA A 330 10.65 -8.23 4.15
CA ALA A 330 10.23 -8.37 5.54
C ALA A 330 11.36 -8.89 6.45
N LEU A 331 12.18 -9.85 5.98
CA LEU A 331 13.35 -10.32 6.73
C LEU A 331 14.40 -9.20 6.89
N THR A 332 14.65 -8.41 5.85
CA THR A 332 15.57 -7.25 5.91
C THR A 332 15.09 -6.20 6.93
N ILE A 333 13.78 -5.94 6.98
CA ILE A 333 13.19 -5.02 7.97
C ILE A 333 13.34 -5.59 9.38
N ILE A 334 13.17 -6.91 9.58
CA ILE A 334 13.43 -7.57 10.86
C ILE A 334 14.92 -7.52 11.23
N ASP A 335 15.85 -7.77 10.29
CA ASP A 335 17.31 -7.66 10.51
C ASP A 335 17.71 -6.26 11.00
N LEU A 336 17.13 -5.21 10.42
CA LEU A 336 17.39 -3.82 10.79
C LEU A 336 16.72 -3.40 12.12
N LEU A 337 15.62 -4.05 12.50
CA LEU A 337 14.87 -3.76 13.72
C LEU A 337 15.28 -4.61 14.93
N GLU A 338 15.85 -5.81 14.73
CA GLU A 338 16.16 -6.80 15.77
C GLU A 338 16.78 -6.21 17.05
N PRO A 339 17.82 -5.35 17.00
CA PRO A 339 18.40 -4.77 18.21
C PRO A 339 17.37 -3.98 19.05
N ARG A 340 16.51 -3.20 18.39
CA ARG A 340 15.46 -2.41 19.05
C ARG A 340 14.26 -3.26 19.48
N LEU A 341 14.01 -4.40 18.82
CA LEU A 341 12.93 -5.31 19.20
C LEU A 341 13.29 -6.10 20.48
N MET A 342 14.55 -6.52 20.61
CA MET A 342 15.04 -7.23 21.79
C MET A 342 15.06 -6.36 23.06
N ASP A 343 15.26 -5.04 22.91
CA ASP A 343 15.23 -4.05 24.01
C ASP A 343 13.79 -3.71 24.50
N LEU A 344 12.74 -4.21 23.84
CA LEU A 344 11.34 -3.92 24.15
C LEU A 344 10.62 -5.15 24.72
N HIS A 345 9.80 -4.94 25.76
CA HIS A 345 9.11 -6.02 26.50
C HIS A 345 7.58 -5.86 26.55
N ASP A 346 7.00 -5.06 25.65
CA ASP A 346 5.56 -4.75 25.59
C ASP A 346 5.02 -4.78 24.15
N GLU A 347 3.84 -5.41 23.94
CA GLU A 347 3.18 -5.48 22.63
C GLU A 347 2.88 -4.08 22.09
N GLY A 348 2.46 -3.18 22.98
CA GLY A 348 2.16 -1.78 22.70
C GLY A 348 3.37 -0.92 22.31
N ALA A 349 4.60 -1.42 22.50
CA ALA A 349 5.84 -0.80 22.03
C ALA A 349 6.40 -1.50 20.77
N ILE A 350 6.38 -2.83 20.73
CA ILE A 350 6.90 -3.63 19.60
C ILE A 350 6.03 -3.45 18.34
N LEU A 351 4.71 -3.59 18.45
CA LEU A 351 3.84 -3.61 17.27
C LEU A 351 3.82 -2.26 16.51
N PRO A 352 3.81 -1.09 17.18
CA PRO A 352 3.97 0.20 16.48
C PRO A 352 5.33 0.38 15.81
N LEU A 353 6.42 -0.19 16.36
CA LEU A 353 7.75 -0.10 15.76
C LEU A 353 7.84 -0.91 14.46
N LEU A 354 7.24 -2.11 14.42
CA LEU A 354 7.13 -2.95 13.22
C LEU A 354 6.23 -2.29 12.15
N LEU A 355 5.10 -1.71 12.56
CA LEU A 355 4.17 -1.08 11.64
C LEU A 355 4.64 0.30 11.14
N ARG A 356 5.41 1.05 11.94
CA ARG A 356 6.01 2.35 11.60
C ARG A 356 7.54 2.26 11.63
N VAL A 357 8.11 1.49 10.71
CA VAL A 357 9.58 1.34 10.57
C VAL A 357 10.26 2.73 10.60
N PRO A 358 11.26 2.95 11.47
CA PRO A 358 11.92 4.25 11.60
C PRO A 358 12.55 4.76 10.31
N VAL A 359 12.50 6.08 10.10
CA VAL A 359 12.98 6.74 8.87
C VAL A 359 14.44 6.40 8.61
N GLU A 360 15.28 6.45 9.64
CA GLU A 360 16.71 6.17 9.57
C GLU A 360 17.08 4.72 9.24
N LEU A 361 16.12 3.78 9.34
CA LEU A 361 16.30 2.38 8.93
C LEU A 361 15.69 2.09 7.55
N ALA A 362 14.61 2.81 7.20
CA ALA A 362 13.92 2.66 5.93
C ALA A 362 14.50 3.49 4.77
N GLN A 363 15.39 4.45 5.07
CA GLN A 363 16.08 5.31 4.09
C GLN A 363 16.87 4.50 3.05
N TYR A 364 16.89 5.00 1.80
CA TYR A 364 17.49 4.30 0.65
C TYR A 364 18.93 3.81 0.91
N PRO A 365 19.86 4.63 1.47
CA PRO A 365 21.24 4.20 1.69
C PRO A 365 21.42 3.15 2.80
N VAL A 366 20.37 2.82 3.55
CA VAL A 366 20.38 1.78 4.59
C VAL A 366 19.58 0.56 4.12
N LEU A 367 18.31 0.75 3.76
CA LEU A 367 17.41 -0.34 3.41
C LEU A 367 17.82 -1.03 2.10
N VAL A 368 18.20 -0.28 1.06
CA VAL A 368 18.47 -0.89 -0.26
C VAL A 368 19.77 -1.70 -0.29
N PRO A 369 20.90 -1.25 0.30
CA PRO A 369 22.06 -2.13 0.48
C PRO A 369 21.76 -3.35 1.35
N ALA A 370 20.95 -3.22 2.40
CA ALA A 370 20.53 -4.36 3.22
C ALA A 370 19.70 -5.38 2.42
N LEU A 371 18.74 -4.93 1.58
CA LEU A 371 17.95 -5.78 0.69
C LEU A 371 18.79 -6.61 -0.29
N TRP A 372 19.96 -6.10 -0.71
CA TRP A 372 20.88 -6.83 -1.58
C TRP A 372 21.77 -7.83 -0.83
N ASN A 373 21.97 -7.64 0.49
CA ASN A 373 22.74 -8.53 1.35
C ASN A 373 21.88 -9.64 1.97
N THR A 374 20.62 -9.36 2.32
CA THR A 374 19.67 -10.39 2.76
C THR A 374 19.25 -11.24 1.57
N GLU A 375 19.72 -12.48 1.52
CA GLU A 375 19.23 -13.47 0.56
C GLU A 375 17.99 -14.19 1.09
N VAL A 376 17.11 -14.58 0.15
CA VAL A 376 16.08 -15.61 0.32
C VAL A 376 16.12 -16.42 -0.96
N GLN A 377 16.31 -17.73 -0.84
CA GLN A 377 16.52 -18.63 -1.97
C GLN A 377 15.26 -19.47 -2.26
N ASP A 378 15.00 -19.81 -3.53
CA ASP A 378 13.79 -20.53 -3.93
C ASP A 378 13.64 -21.90 -3.27
N TRP A 379 14.75 -22.59 -2.96
CA TRP A 379 14.74 -23.86 -2.23
C TRP A 379 14.36 -23.68 -0.75
N GLU A 380 14.76 -22.56 -0.16
CA GLU A 380 14.51 -22.22 1.25
C GLU A 380 13.05 -21.84 1.45
N LEU A 381 12.50 -21.00 0.56
CA LEU A 381 11.07 -20.66 0.55
C LEU A 381 10.20 -21.91 0.36
N LYS A 382 10.61 -22.86 -0.50
CA LYS A 382 9.93 -24.17 -0.65
C LYS A 382 10.04 -25.02 0.61
N CYS A 383 11.20 -25.02 1.29
CA CYS A 383 11.38 -25.74 2.55
C CYS A 383 10.45 -25.20 3.65
N MET A 384 10.44 -23.88 3.87
CA MET A 384 9.55 -23.22 4.85
C MET A 384 8.06 -23.44 4.51
N ASN A 385 7.70 -23.39 3.22
CA ASN A 385 6.35 -23.71 2.75
C ASN A 385 5.93 -25.15 3.09
N ASN A 386 6.81 -26.12 2.86
CA ASN A 386 6.51 -27.53 3.12
C ASN A 386 6.35 -27.81 4.62
N LEU A 387 7.16 -27.19 5.48
CA LEU A 387 7.03 -27.32 6.95
C LEU A 387 5.62 -26.90 7.43
N VAL A 388 5.07 -25.79 6.92
CA VAL A 388 3.71 -25.34 7.26
C VAL A 388 2.65 -26.31 6.75
N LEU A 389 2.83 -26.88 5.55
CA LEU A 389 1.93 -27.90 5.02
C LEU A 389 1.97 -29.19 5.84
N ASP A 390 3.15 -29.60 6.32
CA ASP A 390 3.32 -30.78 7.17
C ASP A 390 2.72 -30.56 8.58
N GLU A 391 2.93 -29.37 9.18
CA GLU A 391 2.30 -28.96 10.44
C GLU A 391 0.77 -28.97 10.35
N SER A 392 0.20 -28.43 9.26
CA SER A 392 -1.26 -28.40 9.08
C SER A 392 -1.90 -29.79 8.91
N GLN A 393 -1.15 -30.77 8.39
CA GLN A 393 -1.58 -32.17 8.30
C GLN A 393 -1.39 -32.93 9.62
N HIS A 394 -0.40 -32.55 10.42
CA HIS A 394 -0.05 -33.17 11.69
C HIS A 394 -0.54 -32.35 12.90
N GLY A 395 -1.83 -32.07 12.93
CA GLY A 395 -2.52 -31.52 14.11
C GLY A 395 -2.16 -32.28 15.40
N PRO A 396 -2.20 -31.60 16.57
CA PRO A 396 -1.41 -31.96 17.74
C PRO A 396 -1.60 -33.40 18.19
N LYS A 397 -0.59 -34.24 17.92
CA LYS A 397 -0.49 -35.58 18.48
C LYS A 397 -0.36 -35.46 20.00
N ALA A 398 -1.34 -36.00 20.72
CA ALA A 398 -1.30 -36.05 22.18
C ALA A 398 -0.02 -36.78 22.66
N GLU A 399 0.50 -36.36 23.81
CA GLU A 399 1.69 -36.96 24.41
C GLU A 399 1.43 -38.44 24.75
N GLY A 400 1.98 -39.36 23.94
CA GLY A 400 1.65 -40.77 24.10
C GLY A 400 2.31 -41.69 23.07
N GLU A 401 3.63 -41.88 23.18
CA GLU A 401 4.24 -43.19 23.51
C GLU A 401 5.77 -43.16 23.33
N LYS A 402 6.49 -43.92 24.17
CA LYS A 402 7.95 -44.11 24.04
C LYS A 402 8.23 -45.22 23.02
N PRO A 403 9.18 -45.05 22.09
CA PRO A 403 9.56 -46.14 21.19
C PRO A 403 10.22 -47.28 21.96
N LYS A 404 9.53 -48.42 22.07
CA LYS A 404 10.16 -49.70 22.44
C LYS A 404 10.89 -50.25 21.22
N ALA A 405 12.17 -50.51 21.35
CA ALA A 405 12.96 -51.14 20.30
C ALA A 405 12.82 -52.67 20.35
N THR A 406 12.40 -53.26 19.24
CA THR A 406 12.68 -54.67 18.89
C THR A 406 12.85 -54.76 17.36
N ALA A 407 13.65 -55.73 16.89
CA ALA A 407 14.10 -55.78 15.50
C ALA A 407 13.67 -57.08 14.78
N SER A 408 13.84 -57.09 13.45
CA SER A 408 13.63 -58.22 12.52
C SER A 408 12.15 -58.57 12.22
N ASN A 409 11.80 -59.22 11.09
CA ASN A 409 12.66 -59.75 10.02
C ASN A 409 11.99 -59.80 8.62
N GLN A 410 12.83 -59.69 7.59
CA GLN A 410 12.75 -60.15 6.19
C GLN A 410 11.41 -60.39 5.40
N VAL A 411 11.31 -59.67 4.26
CA VAL A 411 11.17 -60.16 2.86
C VAL A 411 10.10 -61.22 2.49
N ARG A 412 9.15 -60.89 1.58
CA ARG A 412 8.97 -61.55 0.25
C ARG A 412 7.96 -60.85 -0.70
N THR A 413 8.03 -61.22 -1.98
CA THR A 413 7.42 -60.59 -3.18
C THR A 413 6.15 -61.28 -3.71
N ARG A 414 5.27 -60.50 -4.37
CA ARG A 414 4.40 -60.75 -5.57
C ARG A 414 3.25 -59.70 -5.59
N GLU A 415 2.84 -59.06 -6.69
CA GLU A 415 2.19 -59.58 -7.93
C GLU A 415 0.86 -60.31 -7.61
N GLU A 416 -0.33 -60.00 -8.17
CA GLU A 416 -0.71 -59.39 -9.47
C GLU A 416 -2.04 -58.56 -9.43
N LYS A 417 -2.25 -57.75 -10.50
CA LYS A 417 -3.50 -57.46 -11.27
C LYS A 417 -4.85 -57.03 -10.63
N GLU A 418 -5.43 -56.00 -11.29
CA GLU A 418 -6.81 -55.86 -11.84
C GLU A 418 -8.01 -56.43 -11.05
N ASN A 419 -9.14 -55.71 -10.89
CA ASN A 419 -9.96 -55.22 -12.02
C ASN A 419 -10.96 -54.09 -11.66
N VAL A 420 -11.72 -53.62 -12.67
CA VAL A 420 -12.63 -52.46 -12.68
C VAL A 420 -14.04 -52.75 -12.13
N SER A 421 -14.66 -51.81 -11.40
CA SER A 421 -16.12 -51.55 -11.45
C SER A 421 -16.54 -50.27 -10.68
N ALA A 422 -17.62 -49.62 -11.16
CA ALA A 422 -18.36 -48.51 -10.55
C ALA A 422 -19.70 -48.32 -11.29
N PRO A 423 -20.70 -47.57 -10.76
CA PRO A 423 -20.91 -47.07 -9.41
C PRO A 423 -22.09 -47.78 -8.70
N PRO A 424 -22.63 -47.25 -7.59
CA PRO A 424 -23.94 -46.60 -7.72
C PRO A 424 -24.04 -45.20 -7.05
N GLU A 425 -25.17 -44.53 -7.26
CA GLU A 425 -25.45 -43.15 -6.84
C GLU A 425 -25.90 -43.02 -5.37
N GLY A 426 -25.94 -41.78 -4.85
CA GLY A 426 -26.80 -41.43 -3.72
C GLY A 426 -26.12 -40.99 -2.42
N GLY A 427 -25.34 -39.90 -2.44
CA GLY A 427 -24.79 -39.28 -1.22
C GLY A 427 -24.86 -37.75 -1.26
N LYS A 428 -25.64 -37.13 -0.37
CA LYS A 428 -25.74 -35.66 -0.27
C LYS A 428 -24.46 -35.09 0.34
N THR A 429 -23.70 -34.33 -0.44
CA THR A 429 -22.63 -33.47 0.09
C THR A 429 -23.25 -32.25 0.78
N SER A 430 -23.20 -32.19 2.11
CA SER A 430 -23.45 -30.95 2.84
C SER A 430 -22.24 -30.03 2.66
N ASP A 431 -22.41 -28.89 2.02
CA ASP A 431 -21.39 -27.83 2.02
C ASP A 431 -21.03 -27.46 3.47
N LYS A 432 -19.74 -27.40 3.77
CA LYS A 432 -19.27 -26.83 5.04
C LYS A 432 -19.12 -25.32 4.86
N ASP A 433 -19.93 -24.57 5.61
CA ASP A 433 -19.99 -23.11 5.55
C ASP A 433 -18.61 -22.44 5.59
N SER A 434 -18.41 -21.45 4.71
CA SER A 434 -17.26 -20.56 4.77
C SER A 434 -17.34 -19.68 6.03
N LEU A 435 -16.45 -19.92 6.99
CA LEU A 435 -16.50 -19.34 8.33
C LEU A 435 -16.50 -17.78 8.28
N PRO A 436 -17.55 -17.08 8.75
CA PRO A 436 -17.67 -15.62 8.63
C PRO A 436 -16.58 -14.80 9.34
N GLY A 437 -15.77 -15.43 10.20
CA GLY A 437 -14.75 -14.76 11.01
C GLY A 437 -13.58 -14.17 10.21
N ALA A 438 -13.09 -14.85 9.16
CA ALA A 438 -11.81 -14.53 8.52
C ALA A 438 -11.76 -13.10 7.94
N LYS A 439 -12.80 -12.69 7.21
CA LYS A 439 -12.92 -11.33 6.66
C LYS A 439 -12.92 -10.27 7.78
N SER A 440 -13.59 -10.54 8.89
CA SER A 440 -13.60 -9.63 10.05
C SER A 440 -12.22 -9.46 10.70
N VAL A 441 -11.40 -10.52 10.72
CA VAL A 441 -10.02 -10.51 11.24
C VAL A 441 -9.12 -9.67 10.33
N LEU A 442 -9.16 -9.88 9.00
CA LEU A 442 -8.42 -9.01 8.05
C LEU A 442 -8.79 -7.54 8.23
N THR A 443 -10.09 -7.22 8.23
CA THR A 443 -10.52 -5.83 8.38
C THR A 443 -10.17 -5.30 9.77
N ARG A 444 -10.00 -6.14 10.81
CA ARG A 444 -9.47 -5.74 12.13
C ARG A 444 -7.96 -5.49 12.08
N VAL A 445 -7.17 -6.40 11.49
CA VAL A 445 -5.71 -6.29 11.38
C VAL A 445 -5.31 -5.10 10.50
N ILE A 446 -5.93 -4.93 9.33
CA ILE A 446 -5.65 -3.76 8.48
C ILE A 446 -6.20 -2.48 9.11
N ARG A 447 -7.34 -2.48 9.85
CA ARG A 447 -7.74 -1.29 10.63
C ARG A 447 -6.80 -1.00 11.81
N LEU A 448 -6.16 -2.01 12.41
CA LEU A 448 -5.15 -1.84 13.45
C LEU A 448 -3.88 -1.21 12.86
N ALA A 449 -3.38 -1.75 11.75
CA ALA A 449 -2.29 -1.17 10.99
C ALA A 449 -2.61 0.27 10.52
N GLN A 450 -3.79 0.52 9.96
CA GLN A 450 -4.22 1.85 9.53
C GLN A 450 -4.34 2.83 10.72
N ARG A 451 -4.81 2.39 11.89
CA ARG A 451 -4.74 3.21 13.13
C ARG A 451 -3.30 3.57 13.46
N TYR A 452 -2.41 2.58 13.53
CA TYR A 452 -0.99 2.83 13.82
C TYR A 452 -0.25 3.61 12.74
N LEU A 453 -0.72 3.64 11.47
CA LEU A 453 -0.09 4.41 10.39
C LEU A 453 -0.61 5.85 10.29
N PHE A 454 -1.90 6.08 10.54
CA PHE A 454 -2.56 7.38 10.32
C PHE A 454 -2.85 8.18 11.59
N ASP A 455 -2.90 7.56 12.79
CA ASP A 455 -2.93 8.31 14.06
C ASP A 455 -1.48 8.47 14.58
N PRO A 456 -0.95 9.70 14.73
CA PRO A 456 0.41 9.91 15.21
C PRO A 456 0.57 9.78 16.74
N MET A 457 -0.51 9.83 17.53
CA MET A 457 -0.50 9.54 18.96
C MET A 457 -1.89 9.09 19.41
N GLY A 458 -2.03 7.78 19.67
CA GLY A 458 -3.29 7.21 20.15
C GLY A 458 -3.83 7.93 21.38
N ARG A 459 -5.01 8.54 21.27
CA ARG A 459 -5.72 9.11 22.41
C ARG A 459 -6.16 7.99 23.36
N GLN A 460 -5.34 7.68 24.35
CA GLN A 460 -5.81 7.02 25.57
C GLN A 460 -6.87 7.89 26.23
N ARG A 461 -8.15 7.62 25.93
CA ARG A 461 -9.19 7.83 26.93
C ARG A 461 -8.97 6.77 27.99
N VAL A 462 -8.51 7.21 29.17
CA VAL A 462 -8.78 6.47 30.39
C VAL A 462 -10.29 6.50 30.57
N GLU A 463 -10.96 5.38 30.34
CA GLU A 463 -12.37 5.22 30.69
C GLU A 463 -12.43 4.87 32.18
N GLU A 464 -12.57 5.89 33.02
CA GLU A 464 -12.92 5.69 34.43
C GLU A 464 -14.30 5.02 34.50
N SER A 465 -14.36 3.90 35.21
CA SER A 465 -15.52 3.02 35.23
C SER A 465 -16.67 3.60 36.08
N SER A 466 -17.66 4.20 35.45
CA SER A 466 -18.96 4.50 36.07
C SER A 466 -20.05 3.57 35.54
N SER A 467 -20.39 2.53 36.30
CA SER A 467 -21.45 1.58 35.97
C SER A 467 -22.86 2.17 36.20
N GLN A 468 -23.79 1.97 35.26
CA GLN A 468 -25.21 1.72 35.57
C GLN A 468 -26.04 1.21 34.37
N THR A 469 -26.45 -0.05 34.51
CA THR A 469 -27.73 -0.71 34.14
C THR A 469 -28.66 -0.10 33.07
N GLN A 470 -29.11 -0.96 32.15
CA GLN A 470 -30.20 -0.70 31.19
C GLN A 470 -31.57 -0.44 31.83
N VAL A 471 -32.37 0.45 31.23
CA VAL A 471 -33.85 0.36 31.19
C VAL A 471 -34.35 0.83 29.80
N ARG A 472 -35.33 0.14 29.21
CA ARG A 472 -35.95 0.51 27.90
C ARG A 472 -37.10 1.53 28.07
N PRO A 473 -37.45 2.30 27.02
CA PRO A 473 -38.23 3.54 27.16
C PRO A 473 -39.75 3.34 27.24
N ARG A 474 -40.45 4.35 27.78
CA ARG A 474 -41.86 4.62 27.50
C ARG A 474 -42.08 6.09 27.13
N GLN A 475 -42.99 6.33 26.20
CA GLN A 475 -43.35 7.64 25.68
C GLN A 475 -44.32 8.37 26.63
N ARG A 476 -44.19 9.70 26.75
CA ARG A 476 -45.28 10.69 26.53
C ARG A 476 -44.83 12.13 26.84
N SER A 477 -45.10 13.03 25.91
CA SER A 477 -45.32 14.47 26.15
C SER A 477 -46.81 14.68 26.58
N PRO A 478 -47.28 15.89 26.97
CA PRO A 478 -46.62 17.21 26.94
C PRO A 478 -46.86 18.13 28.18
N ALA A 479 -46.41 19.38 28.02
CA ALA A 479 -47.01 20.64 28.52
C ALA A 479 -46.70 21.19 29.94
N ALA A 480 -46.29 22.47 29.91
CA ALA A 480 -46.60 23.60 30.81
C ALA A 480 -46.40 23.47 32.34
N GLY A 481 -45.47 24.29 32.87
CA GLY A 481 -45.35 24.64 34.28
C GLY A 481 -44.50 25.91 34.44
N CYS A 482 -45.07 26.99 34.98
CA CYS A 482 -44.49 28.34 34.90
C CYS A 482 -43.65 28.73 36.14
N ALA A 483 -42.83 29.77 35.94
CA ALA A 483 -42.42 30.80 36.91
C ALA A 483 -41.20 30.60 37.85
N LEU A 484 -40.18 31.45 37.60
CA LEU A 484 -39.45 32.29 38.58
C LEU A 484 -38.59 31.56 39.67
N ARG A 485 -37.53 32.17 40.25
CA ARG A 485 -37.12 33.59 40.34
C ARG A 485 -35.62 33.74 40.69
N SER A 486 -34.92 34.69 40.05
CA SER A 486 -33.75 35.45 40.60
C SER A 486 -32.48 34.66 41.02
N ARG A 487 -31.27 35.25 41.16
CA ARG A 487 -30.83 36.66 41.18
C ARG A 487 -29.37 36.79 40.69
N THR A 488 -28.97 37.96 40.19
CA THR A 488 -27.56 38.40 40.09
C THR A 488 -26.98 38.67 41.50
N SER A 489 -25.67 38.72 41.79
CA SER A 489 -24.52 39.47 41.21
C SER A 489 -23.18 38.78 41.58
N ALA A 490 -22.04 38.87 40.87
CA ALA A 490 -21.15 40.03 40.61
C ALA A 490 -20.62 40.73 41.89
N SER A 491 -19.34 41.14 42.06
CA SER A 491 -18.11 41.03 41.22
C SER A 491 -16.86 41.70 41.90
N LEU A 492 -15.70 41.78 41.20
CA LEU A 492 -14.52 42.67 41.42
C LEU A 492 -13.50 42.34 42.56
N THR A 493 -12.24 41.95 42.25
CA THR A 493 -10.94 42.73 42.26
C THR A 493 -10.26 42.90 43.65
N GLN A 494 -8.96 43.26 43.85
CA GLN A 494 -7.90 43.83 42.97
C GLN A 494 -6.44 43.48 43.41
N ALA A 495 -5.45 43.89 42.61
CA ALA A 495 -4.01 43.52 42.62
C ALA A 495 -3.07 44.21 43.66
N ARG A 496 -1.85 43.64 43.86
CA ARG A 496 -0.49 44.27 44.06
C ARG A 496 0.55 43.22 44.54
N ALA A 497 1.88 43.41 44.56
CA ALA A 497 2.85 44.10 43.67
C ALA A 497 4.33 43.89 44.18
N LYS A 498 5.34 44.17 43.31
CA LYS A 498 6.81 44.25 43.57
C LYS A 498 7.57 42.92 43.86
N ALA A 499 8.90 42.85 43.86
CA ALA A 499 9.94 43.24 42.86
C ALA A 499 11.38 43.12 43.43
N ARG A 500 12.36 42.63 42.65
CA ARG A 500 13.77 43.09 42.71
C ARG A 500 14.61 42.69 41.49
N ARG A 501 15.73 43.40 41.28
CA ARG A 501 16.82 43.14 40.32
C ARG A 501 18.10 42.86 41.12
N GLN A 502 19.08 42.16 40.53
CA GLN A 502 20.42 42.74 40.32
C GLN A 502 21.28 41.90 39.35
N SER A 503 22.46 42.43 39.03
CA SER A 503 23.36 42.02 37.94
C SER A 503 24.81 42.21 38.37
N GLN A 504 25.76 41.45 37.81
CA GLN A 504 27.17 41.85 37.82
C GLN A 504 27.95 41.33 36.59
N GLN A 505 29.08 41.99 36.31
CA GLN A 505 29.99 41.77 35.16
C GLN A 505 31.45 41.69 35.66
N ARG A 506 32.36 41.37 34.71
CA ARG A 506 33.85 41.29 34.75
C ARG A 506 34.34 39.83 34.90
N GLY A 507 35.33 39.32 34.15
CA GLY A 507 36.25 39.92 33.14
C GLY A 507 37.65 40.18 33.72
N GLY A 508 38.78 39.93 33.03
CA GLY A 508 39.04 39.43 31.66
C GLY A 508 40.57 39.49 31.36
N VAL A 509 40.99 39.56 30.08
CA VAL A 509 42.38 39.84 29.58
C VAL A 509 43.41 38.70 29.86
N VAL A 510 44.45 38.37 29.07
CA VAL A 510 45.07 38.78 27.76
C VAL A 510 45.01 37.57 26.75
N GLN A 511 45.52 37.52 25.50
CA GLN A 511 46.24 38.42 24.56
C GLN A 511 45.60 38.32 23.13
N GLY A 512 46.18 38.17 21.92
CA GLY A 512 47.53 38.04 21.31
C GLY A 512 47.56 36.88 20.27
N SER A 513 47.93 37.02 18.99
CA SER A 513 48.42 38.17 18.20
C SER A 513 48.08 38.08 16.68
N CYS A 514 48.44 39.13 15.94
CA CYS A 514 48.24 39.49 14.51
C CYS A 514 48.08 38.43 13.39
N GLY A 515 47.43 38.85 12.30
CA GLY A 515 47.42 38.17 11.00
C GLY A 515 46.50 38.82 9.95
N ASP A 516 46.84 39.99 9.42
CA ASP A 516 46.03 40.77 8.46
C ASP A 516 46.66 40.79 7.05
N VAL A 517 45.86 40.46 6.02
CA VAL A 517 46.14 40.74 4.59
C VAL A 517 44.82 41.00 3.86
N THR A 518 44.70 42.16 3.21
CA THR A 518 43.60 42.52 2.30
C THR A 518 44.06 42.51 0.84
N THR A 519 43.17 42.15 -0.10
CA THR A 519 43.21 42.67 -1.49
C THR A 519 41.85 42.49 -2.20
N ALA A 520 41.70 43.13 -3.36
CA ALA A 520 40.41 43.47 -3.99
C ALA A 520 39.95 42.47 -5.10
N PRO A 521 38.67 42.51 -5.52
CA PRO A 521 38.10 41.57 -6.50
C PRO A 521 38.28 42.01 -7.96
N VAL A 522 37.99 41.09 -8.90
CA VAL A 522 37.95 41.34 -10.35
C VAL A 522 36.55 41.01 -10.90
N THR A 523 36.02 41.92 -11.72
CA THR A 523 34.78 41.78 -12.52
C THR A 523 35.13 41.80 -14.02
N VAL A 524 34.13 41.97 -14.92
CA VAL A 524 34.30 42.21 -16.38
C VAL A 524 34.59 40.91 -17.19
N ARG A 525 33.92 40.56 -18.31
CA ARG A 525 32.88 41.24 -19.13
C ARG A 525 31.95 40.25 -19.87
N ASP A 526 30.94 40.84 -20.51
CA ASP A 526 29.94 40.24 -21.42
C ASP A 526 30.47 39.91 -22.84
N ALA A 527 29.85 38.90 -23.46
CA ALA A 527 29.48 38.86 -24.89
C ALA A 527 28.31 37.85 -25.03
N ALA A 528 27.07 38.18 -25.43
CA ALA A 528 26.52 39.05 -26.48
C ALA A 528 26.31 38.35 -27.86
N GLY A 529 25.23 37.56 -27.94
CA GLY A 529 24.33 37.52 -29.11
C GLY A 529 24.69 36.66 -30.33
N CYS A 530 23.78 35.75 -30.69
CA CYS A 530 23.12 35.80 -32.01
C CYS A 530 21.74 35.11 -31.96
N GLU A 531 20.74 35.70 -32.59
CA GLU A 531 19.43 35.08 -32.86
C GLU A 531 19.39 34.53 -34.31
N LYS A 532 18.21 34.04 -34.72
CA LYS A 532 17.80 33.69 -36.10
C LYS A 532 18.19 32.30 -36.60
N THR A 533 17.36 31.57 -37.36
CA THR A 533 15.88 31.37 -37.48
C THR A 533 15.67 30.35 -38.61
N GLU A 534 14.46 29.77 -38.75
CA GLU A 534 14.00 29.08 -39.98
C GLU A 534 14.72 27.75 -40.35
N ARG A 535 14.12 26.81 -41.11
CA ARG A 535 12.70 26.47 -41.32
C ARG A 535 12.56 24.98 -41.70
N GLU A 536 11.33 24.57 -42.02
CA GLU A 536 10.94 23.25 -42.52
C GLU A 536 11.72 22.80 -43.77
N LEU A 537 11.83 21.48 -43.95
CA LEU A 537 11.56 20.84 -45.26
C LEU A 537 11.18 19.37 -45.10
N SER A 538 10.50 18.81 -46.10
CA SER A 538 9.79 17.53 -46.01
C SER A 538 9.98 16.64 -47.24
N SER A 539 9.91 15.33 -47.01
CA SER A 539 9.65 14.26 -47.99
C SER A 539 10.70 13.97 -49.09
N ARG A 540 11.16 12.71 -49.12
CA ARG A 540 11.10 11.74 -50.26
C ARG A 540 11.73 10.43 -49.77
N HIS A 541 11.01 9.31 -49.70
CA HIS A 541 10.75 8.41 -50.84
C HIS A 541 12.02 7.97 -51.58
N GLN A 542 12.53 6.77 -51.25
CA GLN A 542 12.57 5.69 -52.24
C GLN A 542 12.69 4.29 -51.61
N THR A 543 12.15 3.31 -52.32
CA THR A 543 12.12 1.88 -51.99
C THR A 543 13.31 1.12 -52.57
N CYS A 544 13.86 0.13 -51.86
CA CYS A 544 14.54 -1.01 -52.50
C CYS A 544 14.56 -2.27 -51.60
N VAL A 545 13.97 -3.34 -52.10
CA VAL A 545 13.91 -4.72 -51.58
C VAL A 545 13.64 -5.62 -52.81
N PRO A 546 14.10 -6.90 -52.90
CA PRO A 546 15.08 -7.65 -52.10
C PRO A 546 16.30 -8.08 -52.96
N LEU A 547 17.18 -8.94 -52.40
CA LEU A 547 17.61 -10.15 -53.12
C LEU A 547 18.04 -11.26 -52.13
N ARG A 548 18.10 -12.50 -52.63
CA ARG A 548 18.46 -13.74 -51.91
C ARG A 548 20.01 -13.88 -51.86
N ASN A 549 20.69 -14.86 -51.25
CA ASN A 549 20.37 -16.30 -51.14
C ASN A 549 21.40 -17.09 -50.27
N VAL A 550 21.00 -18.27 -49.75
CA VAL A 550 21.79 -19.46 -49.27
C VAL A 550 23.19 -19.29 -48.64
N LYS A 551 23.37 -19.77 -47.40
CA LYS A 551 23.98 -21.10 -47.12
C LYS A 551 23.94 -21.56 -45.65
N GLU A 552 23.85 -22.87 -45.47
CA GLU A 552 23.99 -23.54 -44.16
C GLU A 552 25.46 -23.65 -43.73
N SER A 553 25.66 -23.89 -42.43
CA SER A 553 26.60 -24.90 -41.93
C SER A 553 26.21 -25.28 -40.50
N GLN A 554 25.88 -26.56 -40.29
CA GLN A 554 25.87 -27.19 -38.97
C GLN A 554 27.31 -27.53 -38.56
N LEU A 555 27.60 -27.64 -37.25
CA LEU A 555 28.41 -28.73 -36.68
C LEU A 555 28.48 -28.65 -35.14
N ILE A 556 28.13 -29.77 -34.51
CA ILE A 556 28.31 -30.15 -33.09
C ILE A 556 27.56 -29.27 -32.07
#